data_AF-A0A1X7KRF5-F1
#
_entry.id   AF-A0A1X7KRF5-F1
#
_cell.length_a   1.000
_cell.length_b   1.000
_cell.length_c   1.000
_cell.angle_alpha   90.00
_cell.angle_beta   90.00
_cell.angle_gamma   90.00
#
_symmetry.space_group_name_H-M   'P 1'
#
loop_
_entity.id
_entity.type
_entity.pdbx_description
1 polymer ?
#
loop_
_entity_poly.entity_id
_entity_poly.type
_entity_poly.pdbx_seq_one_letter_code
_entity_poly.pdbx_strand_id
1 'polypeptide(L)'
;MSEIDKKSQNSNSSDEIDLRELFSTIGRFFKSIFVGIIMVFVHFRNATFKYVKLILLFAILGGFTGVALNYYLPDYYSSYMLINSRYSSGRLMENSVDKLQQLCGEQNYVQLAKLLDIDTTQAKNLKGFSYEPFVSEEEIVQLEVLKEQLKGKIDDEETINKFVEKLRLDNKTTYKIFVNVFDNQGLTKLQEPLVYYFKENQFVSKRLEIEKEILKGKAENIRLELSRLDSLKKALIASYNVSGKESAKETNLFIGDQEYGPIAVFQESRNQYNELQKVEQEIFLMPSFELIDGFTVFSKPDSPSLIKLGFYSGLVGLGIAYIIILIFGFNKYLNKVESENSKKEELAS
;
A
#
# COMPACT_ATOMS: atom_id res chain seq x y z
N MET A 1 56.43 61.13 -50.89
CA MET A 1 56.87 59.84 -50.35
C MET A 1 57.07 60.04 -48.85
N SER A 2 56.52 59.12 -48.05
CA SER A 2 56.50 59.03 -46.58
C SER A 2 55.69 60.08 -45.82
N GLU A 3 54.50 59.68 -45.35
CA GLU A 3 54.25 59.62 -43.91
C GLU A 3 53.15 58.59 -43.62
N ILE A 4 53.36 57.91 -42.51
CA ILE A 4 52.50 56.93 -41.88
C ILE A 4 51.38 57.71 -41.22
N ASP A 5 50.12 57.29 -41.37
CA ASP A 5 49.25 57.36 -40.19
C ASP A 5 48.30 56.17 -40.11
N LYS A 6 48.37 55.57 -38.94
CA LYS A 6 47.70 54.35 -38.51
C LYS A 6 46.91 54.76 -37.28
N LYS A 7 45.68 54.23 -37.18
CA LYS A 7 44.83 54.20 -35.95
C LYS A 7 44.26 55.57 -35.55
N SER A 8 43.09 55.68 -34.93
CA SER A 8 42.41 54.76 -34.01
C SER A 8 40.93 55.10 -33.85
N GLN A 9 40.11 54.09 -33.59
CA GLN A 9 39.12 54.05 -32.48
C GLN A 9 38.60 52.60 -32.42
N ASN A 10 39.27 51.72 -31.67
CA ASN A 10 38.98 51.35 -30.28
C ASN A 10 37.63 51.78 -29.68
N SER A 11 36.89 50.74 -29.24
CA SER A 11 35.93 50.66 -28.12
C SER A 11 34.62 51.46 -28.24
N ASN A 12 33.42 50.96 -27.93
CA ASN A 12 32.98 49.81 -27.16
C ASN A 12 31.52 49.46 -27.52
N SER A 13 31.16 48.20 -27.24
CA SER A 13 29.88 47.71 -26.69
C SER A 13 28.55 48.02 -27.40
N SER A 14 28.03 46.98 -28.06
CA SER A 14 26.62 46.53 -28.11
C SER A 14 26.69 45.11 -28.67
N ASP A 15 27.01 44.08 -27.89
CA ASP A 15 26.05 43.34 -27.05
C ASP A 15 24.78 42.87 -27.79
N GLU A 16 24.83 42.80 -29.12
CA GLU A 16 24.02 41.86 -29.86
C GLU A 16 24.70 40.50 -29.74
N ILE A 17 24.23 39.67 -28.81
CA ILE A 17 24.47 38.24 -28.88
C ILE A 17 23.89 37.81 -30.24
N ASP A 18 24.76 37.61 -31.23
CA ASP A 18 24.34 37.20 -32.56
C ASP A 18 23.76 35.79 -32.43
N LEU A 19 22.42 35.74 -32.34
CA LEU A 19 21.68 34.52 -32.08
C LEU A 19 22.03 33.47 -33.14
N ARG A 20 22.37 33.90 -34.37
CA ARG A 20 22.82 32.98 -35.43
C ARG A 20 24.13 32.30 -35.09
N GLU A 21 25.10 33.00 -34.53
CA GLU A 21 26.37 32.41 -34.10
C GLU A 21 26.16 31.46 -32.91
N LEU A 22 25.31 31.86 -31.95
CA LEU A 22 24.93 31.05 -30.80
C LEU A 22 24.20 29.76 -31.23
N PHE A 23 23.21 29.84 -32.13
CA PHE A 23 22.50 28.68 -32.69
C PHE A 23 23.43 27.78 -33.51
N SER A 24 24.39 28.34 -34.25
CA SER A 24 25.36 27.53 -35.01
C SER A 24 26.32 26.76 -34.10
N THR A 25 26.69 27.36 -32.96
CA THR A 25 27.56 26.75 -31.96
C THR A 25 26.81 25.65 -31.20
N ILE A 26 25.55 25.90 -30.82
CA ILE A 26 24.64 24.92 -30.24
C ILE A 26 24.37 23.75 -31.21
N GLY A 27 24.12 24.03 -32.49
CA GLY A 27 23.90 23.01 -33.51
C GLY A 27 25.12 22.10 -33.72
N ARG A 28 26.33 22.66 -33.71
CA ARG A 28 27.59 21.89 -33.77
C ARG A 28 27.79 21.02 -32.52
N PHE A 29 27.43 21.53 -31.35
CA PHE A 29 27.46 20.78 -30.09
C PHE A 29 26.51 19.57 -30.14
N PHE A 30 25.24 19.77 -30.48
CA PHE A 30 24.27 18.67 -30.60
C PHE A 30 24.63 17.67 -31.70
N LYS A 31 25.17 18.13 -32.83
CA LYS A 31 25.68 17.23 -33.88
C LYS A 31 26.81 16.34 -33.38
N SER A 32 27.71 16.88 -32.56
CA SER A 32 28.82 16.14 -31.96
C SER A 32 28.33 15.10 -30.95
N ILE A 33 27.33 15.46 -30.13
CA ILE A 33 26.65 14.51 -29.24
C ILE A 33 25.98 13.40 -30.03
N PHE A 34 25.20 13.74 -31.06
CA PHE A 34 24.49 12.75 -31.87
C PHE A 34 25.45 11.79 -32.58
N VAL A 35 26.52 12.31 -33.17
CA VAL A 35 27.57 11.47 -33.79
C VAL A 35 28.26 10.60 -32.74
N GLY A 36 28.55 11.12 -31.55
CA GLY A 36 29.10 10.36 -30.43
C GLY A 36 28.19 9.20 -30.02
N ILE A 37 26.88 9.45 -29.87
CA ILE A 37 25.88 8.43 -29.56
C ILE A 37 25.84 7.35 -30.65
N ILE A 38 25.82 7.75 -31.93
CA ILE A 38 25.86 6.80 -33.05
C ILE A 38 27.13 5.95 -33.03
N MET A 39 28.30 6.55 -32.73
CA MET A 39 29.55 5.80 -32.60
C MET A 39 29.51 4.80 -31.44
N VAL A 40 28.89 5.16 -30.31
CA VAL A 40 28.68 4.23 -29.17
C VAL A 40 27.83 3.03 -29.62
N PHE A 41 26.72 3.26 -30.32
CA PHE A 41 25.90 2.16 -30.85
C PHE A 41 26.64 1.29 -31.87
N VAL A 42 27.45 1.88 -32.75
CA VAL A 42 28.27 1.13 -33.71
C VAL A 42 29.33 0.29 -32.99
N HIS A 43 29.99 0.86 -31.97
CA HIS A 43 30.98 0.14 -31.18
C HIS A 43 30.33 -1.00 -30.40
N PHE A 44 29.18 -0.74 -29.77
CA PHE A 44 28.40 -1.74 -29.06
C PHE A 44 28.00 -2.89 -29.99
N ARG A 45 27.42 -2.59 -31.16
CA ARG A 45 27.06 -3.57 -32.19
C ARG A 45 28.26 -4.43 -32.60
N ASN A 46 29.39 -3.80 -32.89
CA ASN A 46 30.59 -4.51 -33.33
C ASN A 46 31.16 -5.39 -32.21
N ALA A 47 31.14 -4.93 -30.96
CA ALA A 47 31.53 -5.72 -29.81
C ALA A 47 30.60 -6.92 -29.61
N THR A 48 29.28 -6.73 -29.74
CA THR A 48 28.29 -7.81 -29.68
C THR A 48 28.57 -8.89 -30.72
N PHE A 49 28.77 -8.53 -31.99
CA PHE A 49 29.08 -9.52 -33.04
C PHE A 49 30.42 -10.21 -32.81
N LYS A 50 31.43 -9.48 -32.36
CA LYS A 50 32.77 -10.04 -32.10
C LYS A 50 32.75 -11.06 -30.96
N TYR A 51 32.00 -10.79 -29.90
CA TYR A 51 31.95 -11.63 -28.70
C TYR A 51 30.65 -12.43 -28.59
N VAL A 52 29.93 -12.65 -29.70
CA VAL A 52 28.62 -13.31 -29.69
C VAL A 52 28.66 -14.67 -29.00
N LYS A 53 29.73 -15.46 -29.19
CA LYS A 53 29.90 -16.77 -28.54
C LYS A 53 30.03 -16.65 -27.01
N LEU A 54 30.74 -15.63 -26.54
CA LEU A 54 30.91 -15.35 -25.11
C LEU A 54 29.57 -14.92 -24.49
N ILE A 55 28.86 -14.02 -25.17
CA ILE A 55 27.53 -13.54 -24.77
C ILE A 55 26.55 -14.73 -24.66
N LEU A 56 26.54 -15.60 -25.68
CA LEU A 56 25.67 -16.79 -25.70
C LEU A 56 26.04 -17.78 -24.59
N LEU A 57 27.34 -17.99 -24.33
CA LEU A 57 27.82 -18.83 -23.23
C LEU A 57 27.32 -18.34 -21.87
N PHE A 58 27.49 -17.05 -21.58
CA PHE A 58 27.03 -16.47 -20.31
C PHE A 58 25.52 -16.41 -20.19
N ALA A 59 24.80 -16.22 -21.30
CA ALA A 59 23.33 -16.32 -21.31
C ALA A 59 22.85 -17.74 -20.96
N ILE A 60 23.49 -18.77 -21.53
CA ILE A 60 23.17 -20.18 -21.25
C ILE A 60 23.54 -20.52 -19.80
N LEU A 61 24.72 -20.12 -19.33
CA LEU A 61 25.14 -20.33 -17.94
C LEU A 61 24.20 -19.62 -16.96
N GLY A 62 23.79 -18.39 -17.27
CA GLY A 62 22.79 -17.65 -16.49
C GLY A 62 21.46 -18.39 -16.47
N GLY A 63 20.97 -18.86 -17.61
CA GLY A 63 19.74 -19.66 -17.71
C GLY A 63 19.82 -20.95 -16.90
N PHE A 64 20.91 -21.70 -17.04
CA PHE A 64 21.15 -22.93 -16.27
C PHE A 64 21.21 -22.66 -14.77
N THR A 65 21.86 -21.57 -14.36
CA THR A 65 21.92 -21.14 -12.96
C THR A 65 20.53 -20.81 -12.43
N GLY A 66 19.66 -20.16 -13.21
CA GLY A 66 18.28 -19.89 -12.80
C GLY A 66 17.42 -21.14 -12.66
N VAL A 67 17.58 -22.11 -13.56
CA VAL A 67 16.93 -23.42 -13.43
C VAL A 67 17.43 -24.13 -12.18
N ALA A 68 18.74 -24.16 -11.94
CA ALA A 68 19.32 -24.73 -10.73
C ALA A 68 18.78 -24.04 -9.46
N LEU A 69 18.70 -22.71 -9.44
CA LEU A 69 18.12 -21.95 -8.33
C LEU A 69 16.67 -22.33 -8.06
N ASN A 70 15.87 -22.61 -9.09
CA ASN A 70 14.48 -23.06 -8.90
C ASN A 70 14.41 -24.43 -8.20
N TYR A 71 15.38 -25.33 -8.42
CA TYR A 71 15.42 -26.61 -7.69
C TYR A 71 15.80 -26.44 -6.21
N TYR A 72 16.55 -25.39 -5.86
CA TYR A 72 16.94 -25.13 -4.47
C TYR A 72 15.95 -24.23 -3.71
N LEU A 73 15.18 -23.40 -4.42
CA LEU A 73 14.17 -22.54 -3.83
C LEU A 73 12.84 -23.30 -3.74
N PRO A 74 12.35 -23.61 -2.54
CA PRO A 74 11.09 -24.33 -2.39
C PRO A 74 9.93 -23.51 -2.97
N ASP A 75 9.00 -24.23 -3.61
CA ASP A 75 7.72 -23.65 -4.01
C ASP A 75 6.98 -23.13 -2.77
N TYR A 76 6.23 -22.06 -2.96
CA TYR A 76 5.37 -21.51 -1.94
C TYR A 76 4.03 -21.15 -2.55
N TYR A 77 3.03 -21.13 -1.68
CA TYR A 77 1.65 -20.84 -2.00
C TYR A 77 1.25 -19.59 -1.24
N SER A 78 0.60 -18.68 -1.94
CA SER A 78 0.04 -17.47 -1.34
C SER A 78 -1.46 -17.64 -1.19
N SER A 79 -1.98 -17.32 -0.02
CA SER A 79 -3.41 -17.22 0.22
C SER A 79 -3.68 -15.99 1.07
N TYR A 80 -4.91 -15.51 1.03
CA TYR A 80 -5.31 -14.38 1.86
C TYR A 80 -6.60 -14.68 2.60
N MET A 81 -6.76 -14.02 3.74
CA MET A 81 -8.01 -13.94 4.46
C MET A 81 -8.46 -12.49 4.56
N LEU A 82 -9.78 -12.29 4.60
CA LEU A 82 -10.39 -10.97 4.69
C LEU A 82 -10.94 -10.77 6.10
N ILE A 83 -10.35 -9.82 6.82
CA ILE A 83 -10.69 -9.54 8.21
C ILE A 83 -11.24 -8.13 8.31
N ASN A 84 -12.33 -7.97 9.06
CA ASN A 84 -12.87 -6.68 9.44
C ASN A 84 -12.65 -6.45 10.94
N SER A 85 -12.13 -5.27 11.28
CA SER A 85 -11.97 -4.79 12.65
C SER A 85 -12.32 -3.31 12.70
N ARG A 86 -13.36 -2.99 13.45
CA ARG A 86 -13.77 -1.60 13.71
C ARG A 86 -12.79 -0.86 14.63
N TYR A 87 -11.95 -1.58 15.37
CA TYR A 87 -11.14 -1.04 16.46
C TYR A 87 -9.63 -1.14 16.24
N SER A 88 -9.18 -1.86 15.21
CA SER A 88 -7.79 -1.83 14.76
C SER A 88 -7.63 -0.74 13.71
N SER A 89 -6.77 0.24 13.95
CA SER A 89 -6.35 1.15 12.89
C SER A 89 -5.47 0.42 11.87
N GLY A 90 -5.37 0.95 10.66
CA GLY A 90 -4.53 0.37 9.61
C GLY A 90 -3.09 0.17 10.06
N ARG A 91 -2.55 1.15 10.81
CA ARG A 91 -1.19 1.09 11.37
C ARG A 91 -1.01 0.02 12.45
N LEU A 92 -2.04 -0.26 13.26
CA LEU A 92 -1.95 -1.33 14.26
C LEU A 92 -1.95 -2.70 13.58
N MET A 93 -2.74 -2.85 12.52
CA MET A 93 -2.76 -4.07 11.71
C MET A 93 -1.42 -4.27 10.98
N GLU A 94 -0.92 -3.24 10.31
CA GLU A 94 0.39 -3.19 9.67
C GLU A 94 1.50 -3.64 10.64
N ASN A 95 1.62 -2.97 11.79
CA ASN A 95 2.63 -3.34 12.79
C ASN A 95 2.50 -4.79 13.28
N SER A 96 1.27 -5.29 13.41
CA SER A 96 1.01 -6.65 13.86
C SER A 96 1.45 -7.69 12.82
N VAL A 97 1.19 -7.41 11.53
CA VAL A 97 1.60 -8.26 10.41
C VAL A 97 3.10 -8.17 10.15
N ASP A 98 3.68 -6.97 10.20
CA ASP A 98 5.12 -6.74 10.02
C ASP A 98 5.95 -7.48 11.06
N LYS A 99 5.47 -7.56 12.30
CA LYS A 99 6.11 -8.35 13.34
C LYS A 99 6.16 -9.84 12.98
N LEU A 100 5.09 -10.40 12.41
CA LEU A 100 5.07 -11.79 11.94
C LEU A 100 6.02 -11.97 10.75
N GLN A 101 6.03 -11.01 9.82
CA GLN A 101 6.91 -11.02 8.66
C GLN A 101 8.39 -10.96 9.05
N GLN A 102 8.76 -10.12 10.03
CA GLN A 102 10.11 -10.05 10.56
C GLN A 102 10.55 -11.38 11.19
N LEU A 103 9.69 -12.00 12.00
CA LEU A 103 9.99 -13.31 12.60
C LEU A 103 10.18 -14.41 11.53
N CYS A 104 9.42 -14.37 10.44
CA CYS A 104 9.62 -15.28 9.30
C CYS A 104 10.96 -15.01 8.60
N GLY A 105 11.30 -13.73 8.36
CA GLY A 105 12.56 -13.33 7.73
C GLY A 105 13.80 -13.68 8.55
N GLU A 106 13.70 -13.57 9.88
CA GLU A 106 14.75 -13.99 10.83
C GLU A 106 14.82 -15.51 11.05
N GLN A 107 13.87 -16.27 10.47
CA GLN A 107 13.71 -17.72 10.72
C GLN A 107 13.51 -18.05 12.21
N ASN A 108 12.95 -17.12 12.99
CA ASN A 108 12.71 -17.28 14.42
C ASN A 108 11.37 -18.02 14.67
N TYR A 109 11.30 -19.27 14.19
CA TYR A 109 10.09 -20.07 14.20
C TYR A 109 9.60 -20.43 15.61
N VAL A 110 10.48 -20.45 16.61
CA VAL A 110 10.11 -20.70 18.01
C VAL A 110 9.29 -19.54 18.55
N GLN A 111 9.73 -18.30 18.30
CA GLN A 111 8.99 -17.12 18.74
C GLN A 111 7.71 -16.92 17.93
N LEU A 112 7.74 -17.24 16.62
CA LEU A 112 6.55 -17.22 15.76
C LEU A 112 5.48 -18.21 16.23
N ALA A 113 5.89 -19.45 16.53
CA ALA A 113 5.04 -20.49 17.09
C ALA A 113 4.38 -20.05 18.41
N LYS A 114 5.16 -19.45 19.31
CA LYS A 114 4.65 -18.92 20.58
C LYS A 114 3.68 -17.76 20.40
N LEU A 115 3.92 -16.87 19.43
CA LEU A 115 3.10 -15.68 19.22
C LEU A 115 1.75 -16.01 18.58
N LEU A 116 1.73 -17.00 17.69
CA LEU A 116 0.53 -17.50 17.02
C LEU A 116 -0.13 -18.66 17.76
N ASP A 117 0.44 -19.15 18.86
CA ASP A 117 -0.02 -20.36 19.57
C ASP A 117 -0.17 -21.59 18.65
N ILE A 118 0.87 -21.85 17.84
CA ILE A 118 0.95 -23.00 16.93
C ILE A 118 2.19 -23.85 17.21
N ASP A 119 2.23 -25.07 16.68
CA ASP A 119 3.43 -25.90 16.76
C ASP A 119 4.60 -25.31 15.96
N THR A 120 5.83 -25.54 16.41
CA THR A 120 7.03 -25.05 15.71
C THR A 120 7.15 -25.62 14.29
N THR A 121 6.64 -26.83 14.04
CA THR A 121 6.59 -27.43 12.70
C THR A 121 5.62 -26.68 11.79
N GLN A 122 4.47 -26.25 12.31
CA GLN A 122 3.53 -25.39 11.58
C GLN A 122 4.15 -24.02 11.30
N ALA A 123 4.87 -23.45 12.27
CA ALA A 123 5.54 -22.16 12.09
C ALA A 123 6.64 -22.20 11.01
N LYS A 124 7.40 -23.30 10.90
CA LYS A 124 8.40 -23.51 9.83
C LYS A 124 7.80 -23.55 8.43
N ASN A 125 6.52 -23.91 8.33
CA ASN A 125 5.80 -23.92 7.06
C ASN A 125 5.46 -22.50 6.57
N LEU A 126 5.55 -21.49 7.44
CA LEU A 126 5.24 -20.10 7.13
C LEU A 126 6.48 -19.45 6.51
N LYS A 127 6.34 -19.04 5.24
CA LYS A 127 7.37 -18.29 4.52
C LYS A 127 7.31 -16.80 4.87
N GLY A 128 6.12 -16.25 5.04
CA GLY A 128 5.96 -14.84 5.33
C GLY A 128 4.51 -14.37 5.33
N PHE A 129 4.34 -13.12 5.72
CA PHE A 129 3.07 -12.43 5.83
C PHE A 129 3.14 -11.08 5.12
N SER A 130 2.02 -10.65 4.56
CA SER A 130 1.84 -9.27 4.12
C SER A 130 0.42 -8.79 4.34
N TYR A 131 0.22 -7.48 4.31
CA TYR A 131 -1.07 -6.85 4.55
C TYR A 131 -1.41 -5.91 3.40
N GLU A 132 -2.69 -5.83 3.05
CA GLU A 132 -3.20 -4.78 2.18
C GLU A 132 -4.55 -4.28 2.70
N PRO A 133 -4.79 -2.95 2.75
CA PRO A 133 -6.13 -2.43 3.03
C PRO A 133 -7.10 -2.85 1.92
N PHE A 134 -8.28 -3.33 2.29
CA PHE A 134 -9.35 -3.58 1.32
C PHE A 134 -9.96 -2.24 0.92
N VAL A 135 -9.98 -1.95 -0.38
CA VAL A 135 -10.60 -0.75 -0.95
C VAL A 135 -11.65 -1.20 -1.94
N SER A 136 -12.90 -0.79 -1.73
CA SER A 136 -13.98 -1.06 -2.68
C SER A 136 -13.79 -0.22 -3.95
N GLU A 137 -14.38 -0.65 -5.07
CA GLU A 137 -14.33 0.10 -6.33
C GLU A 137 -14.88 1.53 -6.17
N GLU A 138 -15.98 1.69 -5.44
CA GLU A 138 -16.58 2.99 -5.14
C GLU A 138 -15.61 3.93 -4.43
N GLU A 139 -14.84 3.41 -3.49
CA GLU A 139 -13.88 4.19 -2.71
C GLU A 139 -12.62 4.52 -3.51
N ILE A 140 -12.18 3.63 -4.40
CA ILE A 140 -11.12 3.93 -5.38
C ILE A 140 -11.53 5.16 -6.21
N VAL A 141 -12.78 5.18 -6.70
CA VAL A 141 -13.30 6.32 -7.47
C VAL A 141 -13.30 7.59 -6.62
N GLN A 142 -13.75 7.53 -5.36
CA GLN A 142 -13.74 8.70 -4.46
C GLN A 142 -12.33 9.24 -4.20
N LEU A 143 -11.35 8.36 -3.97
CA LEU A 143 -9.96 8.74 -3.76
C LEU A 143 -9.33 9.35 -5.01
N GLU A 144 -9.66 8.84 -6.21
CA GLU A 144 -9.18 9.39 -7.47
C GLU A 144 -9.81 10.77 -7.75
N VAL A 145 -11.11 10.94 -7.48
CA VAL A 145 -11.78 12.24 -7.56
C VAL A 145 -11.15 13.24 -6.58
N LEU A 146 -10.86 12.81 -5.35
CA LEU A 146 -10.16 13.64 -4.38
C LEU A 146 -8.76 14.03 -4.87
N LYS A 147 -8.00 13.08 -5.42
CA LYS A 147 -6.67 13.32 -6.00
C LYS A 147 -6.74 14.39 -7.10
N GLU A 148 -7.72 14.30 -8.00
CA GLU A 148 -7.91 15.28 -9.06
C GLU A 148 -8.30 16.67 -8.52
N GLN A 149 -9.17 16.72 -7.50
CA GLN A 149 -9.52 17.98 -6.83
C GLN A 149 -8.31 18.64 -6.14
N LEU A 150 -7.39 17.84 -5.61
CA LEU A 150 -6.18 18.32 -4.95
C LEU A 150 -5.13 18.82 -5.95
N LYS A 151 -5.03 18.23 -7.14
CA LYS A 151 -4.16 18.73 -8.23
C LYS A 151 -4.47 20.17 -8.64
N GLY A 152 -5.72 20.61 -8.47
CA GLY A 152 -6.12 22.00 -8.70
C GLY A 152 -5.74 22.97 -7.58
N LYS A 153 -5.23 22.49 -6.44
CA LYS A 153 -4.91 23.29 -5.24
C LYS A 153 -3.47 23.15 -4.74
N ILE A 154 -2.81 22.04 -5.08
CA ILE A 154 -1.46 21.70 -4.66
C ILE A 154 -0.68 21.34 -5.93
N ASP A 155 0.40 22.08 -6.21
CA ASP A 155 1.22 21.86 -7.41
C ASP A 155 2.15 20.63 -7.28
N ASP A 156 2.40 20.17 -6.05
CA ASP A 156 3.25 19.00 -5.79
C ASP A 156 2.45 17.68 -5.77
N GLU A 157 2.57 16.93 -6.86
CA GLU A 157 1.94 15.61 -7.02
C GLU A 157 2.43 14.60 -5.97
N GLU A 158 3.66 14.72 -5.47
CA GLU A 158 4.19 13.81 -4.45
C GLU A 158 3.46 13.98 -3.12
N THR A 159 3.22 15.23 -2.69
CA THR A 159 2.45 15.53 -1.48
C THR A 159 1.00 15.06 -1.60
N ILE A 160 0.37 15.21 -2.77
CA ILE A 160 -0.99 14.71 -3.02
C ILE A 160 -1.03 13.19 -2.86
N ASN A 161 -0.10 12.47 -3.50
CA ASN A 161 -0.05 11.01 -3.42
C ASN A 161 0.17 10.54 -1.97
N LYS A 162 1.08 11.17 -1.22
CA LYS A 162 1.29 10.84 0.21
C LYS A 162 0.05 11.08 1.06
N PHE A 163 -0.73 12.12 0.78
CA PHE A 163 -1.96 12.41 1.50
C PHE A 163 -3.06 11.38 1.19
N VAL A 164 -3.26 11.05 -0.08
CA VAL A 164 -4.23 10.05 -0.52
C VAL A 164 -3.87 8.66 0.04
N GLU A 165 -2.60 8.29 0.02
CA GLU A 165 -2.12 7.04 0.63
C GLU A 165 -2.35 7.00 2.15
N LYS A 166 -2.11 8.11 2.86
CA LYS A 166 -2.44 8.19 4.30
C LYS A 166 -3.93 7.99 4.55
N LEU A 167 -4.80 8.60 3.75
CA LEU A 167 -6.25 8.41 3.85
C LEU A 167 -6.67 6.97 3.54
N ARG A 168 -6.00 6.33 2.57
CA ARG A 168 -6.19 4.92 2.24
C ARG A 168 -5.84 3.99 3.42
N LEU A 169 -4.92 4.38 4.30
CA LEU A 169 -4.49 3.57 5.44
C LEU A 169 -5.26 3.85 6.75
N ASP A 170 -5.53 5.12 7.05
CA ASP A 170 -5.99 5.53 8.38
C ASP A 170 -7.51 5.28 8.63
N ASN A 171 -8.34 5.14 7.58
CA ASN A 171 -9.81 5.02 7.70
C ASN A 171 -10.39 3.64 7.36
N LYS A 172 -9.58 2.58 7.40
CA LYS A 172 -10.05 1.23 7.03
C LYS A 172 -10.49 0.45 8.24
N THR A 173 -11.48 -0.40 8.01
CA THR A 173 -11.87 -1.44 8.95
C THR A 173 -11.61 -2.83 8.36
N THR A 174 -11.56 -2.95 7.02
CA THR A 174 -11.38 -4.23 6.34
C THR A 174 -9.99 -4.37 5.72
N TYR A 175 -9.37 -5.53 5.92
CA TYR A 175 -7.99 -5.83 5.54
C TYR A 175 -7.86 -7.20 4.89
N LYS A 176 -7.00 -7.29 3.87
CA LYS A 176 -6.52 -8.55 3.32
C LYS A 176 -5.20 -8.90 3.97
N ILE A 177 -5.14 -10.06 4.62
CA ILE A 177 -3.91 -10.57 5.22
C ILE A 177 -3.45 -11.76 4.40
N PHE A 178 -2.30 -11.59 3.74
CA PHE A 178 -1.68 -12.62 2.93
C PHE A 178 -0.73 -13.45 3.77
N VAL A 179 -0.76 -14.76 3.56
CA VAL A 179 0.15 -15.72 4.16
C VAL A 179 0.76 -16.54 3.04
N ASN A 180 2.09 -16.58 3.04
CA ASN A 180 2.88 -17.42 2.15
C ASN A 180 3.29 -18.68 2.92
N VAL A 181 2.98 -19.86 2.39
CA VAL A 181 3.29 -21.15 3.01
C VAL A 181 4.02 -22.09 2.05
N PHE A 182 4.84 -23.00 2.57
CA PHE A 182 5.51 -24.02 1.74
C PHE A 182 4.60 -25.22 1.45
N ASP A 183 3.70 -25.56 2.38
CA ASP A 183 2.70 -26.62 2.28
C ASP A 183 1.29 -26.08 2.60
N ASN A 184 0.36 -26.38 1.71
CA ASN A 184 -1.03 -25.96 1.79
C ASN A 184 -1.88 -26.72 2.81
N GLN A 185 -1.47 -27.92 3.24
CA GLN A 185 -2.34 -28.78 4.06
C GLN A 185 -2.63 -28.23 5.47
N GLY A 186 -1.82 -27.30 5.97
CA GLY A 186 -1.97 -26.67 7.29
C GLY A 186 -2.67 -25.31 7.30
N LEU A 187 -2.93 -24.72 6.13
CA LEU A 187 -3.29 -23.30 6.03
C LEU A 187 -4.62 -22.96 6.74
N THR A 188 -5.64 -23.81 6.60
CA THR A 188 -6.95 -23.58 7.24
C THR A 188 -6.86 -23.62 8.77
N LYS A 189 -5.89 -24.35 9.33
CA LYS A 189 -5.66 -24.43 10.78
C LYS A 189 -5.01 -23.16 11.35
N LEU A 190 -4.39 -22.34 10.49
CA LEU A 190 -3.73 -21.09 10.89
C LEU A 190 -4.72 -19.93 11.04
N GLN A 191 -5.94 -20.08 10.51
CA GLN A 191 -6.95 -19.02 10.49
C GLN A 191 -7.38 -18.58 11.90
N GLU A 192 -7.79 -19.52 12.75
CA GLU A 192 -8.23 -19.22 14.12
C GLU A 192 -7.10 -18.64 14.99
N PRO A 193 -5.87 -19.23 15.00
CA PRO A 193 -4.76 -18.65 15.75
C PRO A 193 -4.34 -17.25 15.28
N LEU A 194 -4.41 -16.95 13.97
CA LEU A 194 -4.17 -15.60 13.47
C LEU A 194 -5.22 -14.60 13.94
N VAL A 195 -6.51 -14.96 13.86
CA VAL A 195 -7.60 -14.11 14.35
C VAL A 195 -7.44 -13.86 15.86
N TYR A 196 -7.04 -14.87 16.63
CA TYR A 196 -6.73 -14.74 18.05
C TYR A 196 -5.57 -13.77 18.30
N TYR A 197 -4.47 -13.89 17.56
CA TYR A 197 -3.32 -12.98 17.66
C TYR A 197 -3.70 -11.50 17.46
N PHE A 198 -4.54 -11.20 16.47
CA PHE A 198 -5.00 -9.82 16.26
C PHE A 198 -5.94 -9.35 17.38
N LYS A 199 -6.78 -10.25 17.91
CA LYS A 199 -7.71 -9.97 19.03
C LYS A 199 -6.99 -9.68 20.34
N GLU A 200 -5.95 -10.44 20.67
CA GLU A 200 -5.19 -10.34 21.93
C GLU A 200 -4.42 -9.01 22.08
N ASN A 201 -4.42 -8.15 21.05
CA ASN A 201 -3.75 -6.86 21.14
C ASN A 201 -4.32 -6.01 22.29
N GLN A 202 -3.46 -5.68 23.27
CA GLN A 202 -3.85 -4.97 24.50
C GLN A 202 -4.57 -3.63 24.24
N PHE A 203 -4.17 -2.90 23.19
CA PHE A 203 -4.80 -1.63 22.84
C PHE A 203 -6.20 -1.83 22.28
N VAL A 204 -6.38 -2.83 21.41
CA VAL A 204 -7.67 -3.17 20.79
C VAL A 204 -8.63 -3.71 21.85
N SER A 205 -8.17 -4.65 22.67
CA SER A 205 -8.97 -5.26 23.73
C SER A 205 -9.49 -4.24 24.74
N LYS A 206 -8.63 -3.32 25.20
CA LYS A 206 -9.05 -2.28 26.16
C LYS A 206 -10.07 -1.30 25.58
N ARG A 207 -9.89 -0.88 24.31
CA ARG A 207 -10.85 0.02 23.64
C ARG A 207 -12.20 -0.65 23.45
N LEU A 208 -12.19 -1.92 23.05
CA LEU A 208 -13.40 -2.69 22.88
C LEU A 208 -14.15 -2.90 24.19
N GLU A 209 -13.44 -3.18 25.29
CA GLU A 209 -14.04 -3.29 26.61
C GLU A 209 -14.68 -1.97 27.06
N ILE A 210 -13.97 -0.85 26.92
CA ILE A 210 -14.49 0.49 27.26
C ILE A 210 -15.76 0.79 26.46
N GLU A 211 -15.72 0.62 25.14
CA GLU A 211 -16.86 0.89 24.27
C GLU A 211 -18.06 -0.01 24.61
N LYS A 212 -17.80 -1.28 24.95
CA LYS A 212 -18.85 -2.22 25.32
C LYS A 212 -19.56 -1.78 26.61
N GLU A 213 -18.80 -1.32 27.59
CA GLU A 213 -19.35 -0.78 28.84
C GLU A 213 -20.13 0.51 28.60
N ILE A 214 -19.66 1.40 27.71
CA ILE A 214 -20.40 2.61 27.30
C ILE A 214 -21.74 2.25 26.67
N LEU A 215 -21.75 1.31 25.71
CA LEU A 215 -22.98 0.89 25.02
C LEU A 215 -23.96 0.18 25.96
N LYS A 216 -23.48 -0.67 26.87
CA LYS A 216 -24.31 -1.26 27.92
C LYS A 216 -24.92 -0.18 28.82
N GLY A 217 -24.13 0.79 29.27
CA GLY A 217 -24.62 1.91 30.06
C GLY A 217 -25.69 2.72 29.33
N LYS A 218 -25.51 2.95 28.03
CA LYS A 218 -26.52 3.59 27.17
C LYS A 218 -27.79 2.76 27.07
N ALA A 219 -27.69 1.45 26.84
CA ALA A 219 -28.84 0.54 26.78
C ALA A 219 -29.63 0.54 28.10
N GLU A 220 -28.94 0.48 29.23
CA GLU A 220 -29.57 0.57 30.57
C GLU A 220 -30.28 1.91 30.77
N ASN A 221 -29.66 3.03 30.39
CA ASN A 221 -30.32 4.33 30.48
C ASN A 221 -31.60 4.40 29.63
N ILE A 222 -31.55 3.91 28.37
CA ILE A 222 -32.73 3.87 27.49
C ILE A 222 -33.82 2.97 28.08
N ARG A 223 -33.48 1.82 28.67
CA ARG A 223 -34.45 0.95 29.36
C ARG A 223 -35.13 1.66 30.54
N LEU A 224 -34.38 2.43 31.33
CA LEU A 224 -34.93 3.24 32.42
C LEU A 224 -35.86 4.34 31.89
N GLU A 225 -35.47 5.02 30.81
CA GLU A 225 -36.30 6.04 30.17
C GLU A 225 -37.59 5.45 29.59
N LEU A 226 -37.54 4.28 28.94
CA LEU A 226 -38.71 3.55 28.47
C LEU A 226 -39.66 3.21 29.63
N SER A 227 -39.14 2.75 30.77
CA SER A 227 -39.96 2.48 31.96
C SER A 227 -40.64 3.74 32.53
N ARG A 228 -39.96 4.90 32.46
CA ARG A 228 -40.53 6.20 32.85
C ARG A 228 -41.62 6.63 31.88
N LEU A 229 -41.38 6.49 30.57
CA LEU A 229 -42.37 6.78 29.53
C LEU A 229 -43.61 5.90 29.67
N ASP A 230 -43.46 4.62 30.01
CA ASP A 230 -44.60 3.72 30.26
C ASP A 230 -45.43 4.14 31.47
N SER A 231 -44.76 4.61 32.53
CA SER A 231 -45.43 5.18 33.71
C SER A 231 -46.18 6.47 33.34
N LEU A 232 -45.56 7.33 32.53
CA LEU A 232 -46.20 8.55 32.02
C LEU A 232 -47.40 8.24 31.14
N LYS A 233 -47.31 7.26 30.22
CA LYS A 233 -48.46 6.80 29.40
C LYS A 233 -49.62 6.35 30.28
N LYS A 234 -49.35 5.56 31.33
CA LYS A 234 -50.38 5.12 32.28
C LYS A 234 -51.05 6.29 33.00
N ALA A 235 -50.26 7.24 33.50
CA ALA A 235 -50.76 8.45 34.16
C ALA A 235 -51.59 9.33 33.20
N LEU A 236 -51.13 9.47 31.96
CA LEU A 236 -51.82 10.21 30.91
C LEU A 236 -53.17 9.57 30.56
N ILE A 237 -53.19 8.26 30.28
CA ILE A 237 -54.43 7.50 30.01
C ILE A 237 -55.40 7.62 31.20
N ALA A 238 -54.90 7.51 32.43
CA ALA A 238 -55.71 7.69 33.64
C ALA A 238 -56.31 9.11 33.72
N SER A 239 -55.52 10.16 33.43
CA SER A 239 -56.00 11.55 33.38
C SER A 239 -57.11 11.75 32.34
N TYR A 240 -56.94 11.24 31.12
CA TYR A 240 -57.99 11.33 30.09
C TYR A 240 -59.26 10.57 30.48
N ASN A 241 -59.13 9.41 31.13
CA ASN A 241 -60.28 8.63 31.61
C ASN A 241 -61.04 9.30 32.77
N VAL A 242 -60.36 10.13 33.58
CA VAL A 242 -60.99 10.93 34.65
C VAL A 242 -61.66 12.18 34.08
N SER A 243 -61.00 12.91 33.16
CA SER A 243 -61.60 14.05 32.46
C SER A 243 -62.82 13.65 31.61
N GLY A 244 -62.81 12.46 31.01
CA GLY A 244 -63.97 11.92 30.28
C GLY A 244 -65.17 11.53 31.17
N LYS A 245 -64.99 11.44 32.49
CA LYS A 245 -66.07 11.12 33.45
C LYS A 245 -66.67 12.35 34.13
N GLU A 246 -65.97 13.49 34.17
CA GLU A 246 -66.48 14.73 34.77
C GLU A 246 -66.98 15.78 33.76
N SER A 247 -66.64 15.66 32.47
CA SER A 247 -67.07 16.63 31.44
C SER A 247 -68.39 16.30 30.72
N ALA A 248 -69.39 15.79 31.45
CA ALA A 248 -70.78 15.72 30.95
C ALA A 248 -71.56 17.04 31.15
N LYS A 249 -70.95 18.08 31.72
CA LYS A 249 -71.52 19.42 31.82
C LYS A 249 -70.49 20.47 31.41
N GLU A 250 -70.68 20.97 30.20
CA GLU A 250 -70.24 22.28 29.69
C GLU A 250 -68.86 22.77 30.14
N THR A 251 -67.80 22.47 29.38
CA THR A 251 -66.73 23.45 29.12
C THR A 251 -65.98 23.03 27.85
N ASN A 252 -65.77 23.99 26.95
CA ASN A 252 -64.95 23.84 25.75
C ASN A 252 -63.64 23.11 26.07
N LEU A 253 -63.46 21.93 25.48
CA LEU A 253 -62.17 21.25 25.46
C LEU A 253 -61.22 22.16 24.68
N PHE A 254 -60.50 23.01 25.40
CA PHE A 254 -59.26 23.57 24.90
C PHE A 254 -58.32 22.39 24.68
N ILE A 255 -58.37 21.83 23.48
CA ILE A 255 -57.21 21.19 22.86
C ILE A 255 -56.25 22.36 22.63
N GLY A 256 -55.64 22.80 23.73
CA GLY A 256 -54.63 23.82 23.72
C GLY A 256 -53.50 23.33 22.84
N ASP A 257 -53.07 24.25 21.99
CA ASP A 257 -51.88 24.25 21.16
C ASP A 257 -50.62 23.92 21.98
N GLN A 258 -50.50 22.67 22.39
CA GLN A 258 -49.37 22.15 23.16
C GLN A 258 -48.73 21.10 22.28
N GLU A 259 -47.52 21.39 21.83
CA GLU A 259 -46.55 20.53 21.13
C GLU A 259 -46.33 19.13 21.75
N TYR A 260 -47.03 18.77 22.83
CA TYR A 260 -46.84 17.56 23.64
C TYR A 260 -48.17 16.82 23.88
N GLY A 261 -48.84 16.39 22.82
CA GLY A 261 -50.01 15.51 22.91
C GLY A 261 -49.66 14.05 23.28
N PRO A 262 -50.65 13.20 23.63
CA PRO A 262 -50.44 11.78 23.94
C PRO A 262 -49.64 11.02 22.88
N ILE A 263 -49.90 11.38 21.62
CA ILE A 263 -49.24 10.81 20.45
C ILE A 263 -47.72 11.05 20.50
N ALA A 264 -47.26 12.21 20.99
CA ALA A 264 -45.84 12.52 21.13
C ALA A 264 -45.14 11.57 22.13
N VAL A 265 -45.79 11.22 23.24
CA VAL A 265 -45.25 10.26 24.23
C VAL A 265 -45.16 8.85 23.65
N PHE A 266 -46.15 8.42 22.86
CA PHE A 266 -46.11 7.13 22.17
C PHE A 266 -45.06 7.09 21.05
N GLN A 267 -44.91 8.18 20.30
CA GLN A 267 -43.87 8.33 19.28
C GLN A 267 -42.48 8.28 19.91
N GLU A 268 -42.25 9.04 20.97
CA GLU A 268 -40.95 9.07 21.65
C GLU A 268 -40.61 7.70 22.24
N SER A 269 -41.56 7.01 22.85
CA SER A 269 -41.32 5.63 23.30
C SER A 269 -40.97 4.67 22.18
N ARG A 270 -41.56 4.83 20.99
CA ARG A 270 -41.19 4.01 19.81
C ARG A 270 -39.79 4.35 19.33
N ASN A 271 -39.42 5.63 19.32
CA ASN A 271 -38.09 6.09 18.97
C ASN A 271 -37.04 5.51 19.93
N GLN A 272 -37.26 5.65 21.24
CA GLN A 272 -36.39 5.08 22.27
C GLN A 272 -36.26 3.56 22.16
N TYR A 273 -37.36 2.85 21.85
CA TYR A 273 -37.30 1.41 21.61
C TYR A 273 -36.47 1.05 20.36
N ASN A 274 -36.63 1.79 19.27
CA ASN A 274 -35.82 1.60 18.07
C ASN A 274 -34.34 1.88 18.33
N GLU A 275 -34.03 2.93 19.10
CA GLU A 275 -32.66 3.24 19.52
C GLU A 275 -32.09 2.15 20.43
N LEU A 276 -32.87 1.59 21.36
CA LEU A 276 -32.46 0.44 22.16
C LEU A 276 -32.09 -0.75 21.26
N GLN A 277 -32.93 -1.07 20.27
CA GLN A 277 -32.67 -2.17 19.34
C GLN A 277 -31.38 -1.93 18.54
N LYS A 278 -31.10 -0.70 18.10
CA LYS A 278 -29.84 -0.35 17.43
C LYS A 278 -28.64 -0.55 18.35
N VAL A 279 -28.71 -0.06 19.60
CA VAL A 279 -27.62 -0.20 20.58
C VAL A 279 -27.38 -1.67 20.92
N GLU A 280 -28.44 -2.47 21.11
CA GLU A 280 -28.33 -3.92 21.36
C GLU A 280 -27.72 -4.64 20.16
N GLN A 281 -28.10 -4.27 18.94
CA GLN A 281 -27.50 -4.78 17.72
C GLN A 281 -26.01 -4.41 17.62
N GLU A 282 -25.63 -3.18 17.97
CA GLU A 282 -24.23 -2.74 18.03
C GLU A 282 -23.42 -3.56 19.04
N ILE A 283 -23.99 -3.87 20.22
CA ILE A 283 -23.35 -4.74 21.22
C ILE A 283 -23.21 -6.18 20.72
N PHE A 284 -24.21 -6.70 20.01
CA PHE A 284 -24.19 -8.06 19.46
C PHE A 284 -23.18 -8.23 18.33
N LEU A 285 -23.11 -7.24 17.43
CA LEU A 285 -22.16 -7.15 16.31
C LEU A 285 -20.80 -6.56 16.75
N MET A 286 -20.49 -6.61 18.04
CA MET A 286 -19.22 -6.14 18.60
C MET A 286 -18.09 -7.20 18.69
N PRO A 287 -17.99 -8.26 17.87
CA PRO A 287 -16.72 -8.95 17.77
C PRO A 287 -15.60 -7.97 17.41
N SER A 288 -14.48 -8.06 18.12
CA SER A 288 -13.25 -7.30 17.86
C SER A 288 -12.72 -7.47 16.43
N PHE A 289 -12.95 -8.65 15.87
CA PHE A 289 -12.48 -9.12 14.57
C PHE A 289 -13.56 -10.04 13.99
N GLU A 290 -14.12 -9.65 12.84
CA GLU A 290 -15.00 -10.48 12.04
C GLU A 290 -14.20 -11.04 10.87
N LEU A 291 -14.13 -12.36 10.77
CA LEU A 291 -13.64 -13.00 9.57
C LEU A 291 -14.75 -12.93 8.52
N ILE A 292 -14.54 -12.14 7.47
CA ILE A 292 -15.47 -12.05 6.36
C ILE A 292 -15.24 -13.20 5.39
N ASP A 293 -13.98 -13.50 5.09
CA ASP A 293 -13.60 -14.61 4.22
C ASP A 293 -12.30 -15.27 4.70
N GLY A 294 -12.29 -16.60 4.68
CA GLY A 294 -11.19 -17.43 5.17
C GLY A 294 -10.12 -17.68 4.12
N PHE A 295 -9.09 -18.43 4.48
CA PHE A 295 -8.06 -18.83 3.52
C PHE A 295 -8.64 -19.76 2.44
N THR A 296 -8.39 -19.41 1.18
CA THR A 296 -8.64 -20.29 0.04
C THR A 296 -7.37 -21.06 -0.30
N VAL A 297 -7.47 -22.39 -0.39
CA VAL A 297 -6.31 -23.26 -0.69
C VAL A 297 -6.11 -23.31 -2.20
N PHE A 298 -5.10 -22.61 -2.69
CA PHE A 298 -4.76 -22.58 -4.12
C PHE A 298 -3.77 -23.70 -4.47
N SER A 299 -4.13 -24.57 -5.43
CA SER A 299 -3.25 -25.68 -5.85
C SER A 299 -2.05 -25.24 -6.71
N LYS A 300 -2.03 -24.01 -7.21
CA LYS A 300 -0.92 -23.47 -8.01
C LYS A 300 0.04 -22.71 -7.11
N PRO A 301 1.36 -23.01 -7.15
CA PRO A 301 2.33 -22.23 -6.41
C PRO A 301 2.43 -20.82 -6.99
N ASP A 302 2.66 -19.86 -6.10
CA ASP A 302 2.90 -18.45 -6.45
C ASP A 302 4.40 -18.18 -6.69
N SER A 303 5.23 -19.22 -6.56
CA SER A 303 6.65 -19.15 -6.89
C SER A 303 6.88 -18.78 -8.36
N PRO A 304 7.96 -18.02 -8.66
CA PRO A 304 8.31 -17.73 -10.04
C PRO A 304 8.50 -19.03 -10.83
N SER A 305 7.80 -19.16 -11.96
CA SER A 305 7.89 -20.37 -12.78
C SER A 305 9.31 -20.60 -13.27
N LEU A 306 9.68 -21.88 -13.45
CA LEU A 306 10.96 -22.34 -14.01
C LEU A 306 11.43 -21.50 -15.21
N ILE A 307 10.51 -21.22 -16.14
CA ILE A 307 10.76 -20.46 -17.36
C ILE A 307 11.07 -19.00 -17.04
N LYS A 308 10.31 -18.37 -16.14
CA LYS A 308 10.54 -16.98 -15.73
C LYS A 308 11.89 -16.83 -15.05
N LEU A 309 12.21 -17.70 -14.08
CA LEU A 309 13.51 -17.67 -13.39
C LEU A 309 14.68 -17.89 -14.34
N GLY A 310 14.61 -18.90 -15.20
CA GLY A 310 15.63 -19.15 -16.22
C GLY A 310 15.79 -18.00 -17.20
N PHE A 311 14.70 -17.33 -17.57
CA PHE A 311 14.75 -16.16 -18.45
C PHE A 311 15.40 -14.96 -17.76
N TYR A 312 14.97 -14.59 -16.55
CA TYR A 312 15.54 -13.47 -15.80
C TYR A 312 17.01 -13.71 -15.44
N SER A 313 17.39 -14.91 -15.02
CA SER A 313 18.79 -15.25 -14.75
C SER A 313 19.64 -15.27 -16.03
N GLY A 314 19.07 -15.66 -17.17
CA GLY A 314 19.69 -15.54 -18.49
C GLY A 314 19.96 -14.08 -18.86
N LEU A 315 19.02 -13.17 -18.59
CA LEU A 315 19.22 -11.72 -18.78
C LEU A 315 20.33 -11.17 -17.86
N VAL A 316 20.38 -11.60 -16.60
CA VAL A 316 21.48 -11.22 -15.69
C VAL A 316 22.82 -11.74 -16.23
N GLY A 317 22.88 -12.98 -16.71
CA GLY A 317 24.08 -13.55 -17.35
C GLY A 317 24.52 -12.74 -18.57
N LEU A 318 23.58 -12.31 -19.42
CA LEU A 318 23.85 -11.40 -20.54
C LEU A 318 24.45 -10.06 -20.06
N GLY A 319 23.88 -9.47 -19.00
CA GLY A 319 24.41 -8.24 -18.40
C GLY A 319 25.86 -8.39 -17.94
N ILE A 320 26.17 -9.48 -17.24
CA ILE A 320 27.55 -9.80 -16.81
C ILE A 320 28.48 -9.94 -18.01
N ALA A 321 28.04 -10.59 -19.09
CA ALA A 321 28.84 -10.74 -20.30
C ALA A 321 29.22 -9.37 -20.92
N TYR A 322 28.27 -8.44 -20.97
CA TYR A 322 28.52 -7.09 -21.48
C TYR A 322 29.49 -6.31 -20.59
N ILE A 323 29.38 -6.43 -19.26
CA ILE A 323 30.33 -5.81 -18.33
C ILE A 323 31.75 -6.34 -18.59
N ILE A 324 31.90 -7.66 -18.74
CA ILE A 324 33.18 -8.29 -19.05
C ILE A 324 33.74 -7.77 -20.39
N ILE A 325 32.91 -7.69 -21.42
CA ILE A 325 33.31 -7.18 -22.74
C ILE A 325 33.78 -5.71 -22.66
N LEU A 326 33.09 -4.88 -21.89
CA LEU A 326 33.47 -3.48 -21.68
C LEU A 326 34.84 -3.39 -20.98
N ILE A 327 35.06 -4.19 -19.93
CA ILE A 327 36.34 -4.23 -19.21
C ILE A 327 37.48 -4.67 -20.16
N PHE A 328 37.28 -5.71 -20.95
CA PHE A 328 38.29 -6.16 -21.92
C PHE A 328 38.53 -5.12 -23.03
N GLY A 329 37.47 -4.48 -23.53
CA GLY A 329 37.57 -3.42 -24.52
C GLY A 329 38.36 -2.22 -23.99
N PHE A 330 38.07 -1.81 -22.77
CA PHE A 330 38.76 -0.72 -22.08
C PHE A 330 40.24 -1.04 -21.83
N ASN A 331 40.55 -2.24 -21.32
CA ASN A 331 41.93 -2.65 -21.08
C ASN A 331 42.74 -2.72 -22.39
N LYS A 332 42.13 -3.21 -23.47
CA LYS A 332 42.77 -3.20 -24.80
C LYS A 332 43.05 -1.78 -25.31
N TYR A 333 42.14 -0.85 -25.04
CA TYR A 333 42.33 0.56 -25.40
C TYR A 333 43.51 1.18 -24.64
N LEU A 334 43.59 0.96 -23.31
CA LEU A 334 44.71 1.43 -22.49
C LEU A 334 46.05 0.90 -22.98
N ASN A 335 46.15 -0.41 -23.24
CA ASN A 335 47.39 -1.02 -23.75
C ASN A 335 47.81 -0.44 -25.12
N LYS A 336 46.84 -0.08 -25.97
CA LYS A 336 47.15 0.55 -27.26
C LYS A 336 47.74 1.94 -27.07
N VAL A 337 47.15 2.76 -26.19
CA VAL A 337 47.64 4.11 -25.87
C VAL A 337 49.04 4.06 -25.27
N GLU A 338 49.28 3.13 -24.34
CA GLU A 338 50.60 2.92 -23.74
C GLU A 338 51.66 2.53 -24.80
N SER A 339 51.33 1.61 -25.70
CA SER A 339 52.23 1.20 -26.80
C SER A 339 52.51 2.29 -27.84
N GLU A 340 51.57 3.23 -28.04
CA GLU A 340 51.76 4.37 -28.94
C GLU A 340 52.62 5.46 -28.29
N ASN A 341 52.53 5.61 -26.97
CA ASN A 341 53.35 6.55 -26.22
C ASN A 341 54.80 6.04 -26.09
N SER A 342 55.02 4.76 -25.78
CA SER A 342 56.36 4.19 -25.70
C SER A 342 57.13 4.25 -27.03
N LYS A 343 56.46 4.01 -28.16
CA LYS A 343 57.06 4.18 -29.50
C LYS A 343 57.42 5.63 -29.82
N LYS A 344 56.65 6.60 -29.32
CA LYS A 344 56.97 8.03 -29.49
C LYS A 344 58.18 8.45 -28.65
N GLU A 345 58.35 7.85 -27.47
CA GLU A 345 59.53 8.08 -26.63
C GLU A 345 60.80 7.46 -27.23
N GLU A 346 60.74 6.26 -27.80
CA GLU A 346 61.88 5.64 -28.53
C GLU A 346 62.27 6.40 -29.80
N LEU A 347 61.33 7.05 -30.51
CA LEU A 347 61.62 7.86 -31.70
C LEU A 347 62.16 9.27 -31.35
N ALA A 348 62.08 9.67 -30.08
CA ALA A 348 62.55 10.96 -29.59
C ALA A 348 63.91 10.90 -28.88
N SER A 349 64.44 9.69 -28.59
CA SER A 349 65.81 9.45 -28.13
C SER A 349 66.73 9.08 -29.29
#